data_AF-A0A3D3HZN8-F1
#
_entry.id   AF-A0A3D3HZN8-F1
#
_cell.length_a   1.000
_cell.length_b   1.000
_cell.length_c   1.000
_cell.angle_alpha   90.00
_cell.angle_beta   90.00
_cell.angle_gamma   90.00
#
_symmetry.space_group_name_H-M   'P 1'
#
loop_
_entity.id
_entity.type
_entity.pdbx_description
1 polymer ?
#
loop_
_entity_poly.entity_id
_entity_poly.type
_entity_poly.pdbx_seq_one_letter_code
_entity_poly.pdbx_strand_id
1 'polypeptide(L)'
;MNKFALIGLATLISAVASAQIVYSNNALPGDSFTNAGGSNQGQAVGASGWYYNNTRNSGVVGINTTYARSGNGSALMQTTLGPGGASSKADIEFLAGGVNVGGNFFANGTLGTLGNLSSVSYEWYRDSASTNSGVQHPALRILIDADGNLATTSDRGGLVYETVYNGGTVGVNTWTPGGITATTNVWNFGFGLGSEFGGFNRTLSDWINGFTVGSTASNLSANSAVLGFSMGVGSGWGPFVGAVDNFGYQFVGSPAYTANFEAVPEPFSML
;
A
#
# COMPACT_ATOMS: atom_id res chain seq x y z
N MET A 1 -18.06 1.35 -64.33
CA MET A 1 -16.82 1.04 -63.58
C MET A 1 -17.09 1.37 -62.12
N ASN A 2 -17.31 0.33 -61.31
CA ASN A 2 -17.74 0.46 -59.91
C ASN A 2 -16.52 0.82 -59.04
N LYS A 3 -16.64 1.90 -58.27
CA LYS A 3 -15.62 2.34 -57.33
C LYS A 3 -15.71 1.47 -56.07
N PHE A 4 -14.66 0.71 -55.78
CA PHE A 4 -14.50 -0.03 -54.54
C PHE A 4 -14.16 0.94 -53.40
N ALA A 5 -14.95 0.91 -52.33
CA ALA A 5 -14.65 1.58 -51.08
C ALA A 5 -13.70 0.70 -50.25
N LEU A 6 -12.52 1.23 -49.94
CA LEU A 6 -11.54 0.59 -49.06
C LEU A 6 -11.94 0.90 -47.60
N ILE A 7 -12.45 -0.10 -46.88
CA ILE A 7 -12.71 -0.01 -45.44
C ILE A 7 -11.39 -0.33 -44.73
N GLY A 8 -10.76 0.71 -44.16
CA GLY A 8 -9.57 0.56 -43.33
C GLY A 8 -9.92 -0.08 -41.98
N LEU A 9 -9.39 -1.27 -41.72
CA LEU A 9 -9.43 -1.92 -40.42
C LEU A 9 -8.42 -1.23 -39.49
N ALA A 10 -8.90 -0.37 -38.59
CA ALA A 10 -8.07 0.21 -37.54
C ALA A 10 -7.81 -0.84 -36.45
N THR A 11 -6.58 -1.38 -36.41
CA THR A 11 -6.12 -2.21 -35.30
C THR A 11 -5.88 -1.32 -34.08
N LEU A 12 -6.74 -1.46 -33.06
CA LEU A 12 -6.55 -0.87 -31.74
C LEU A 12 -5.37 -1.59 -31.06
N ILE A 13 -4.18 -0.98 -31.13
CA ILE A 13 -3.04 -1.38 -30.30
C ILE A 13 -3.32 -0.87 -28.89
N SER A 14 -3.74 -1.78 -28.00
CA SER A 14 -3.84 -1.47 -26.57
C SER A 14 -2.42 -1.41 -26.01
N ALA A 15 -1.93 -0.21 -25.69
CA ALA A 15 -0.67 -0.04 -24.99
C ALA A 15 -0.81 -0.66 -23.59
N VAL A 16 -0.12 -1.77 -23.36
CA VAL A 16 0.09 -2.28 -21.99
C VAL A 16 1.00 -1.29 -21.27
N ALA A 17 0.50 -0.66 -20.20
CA ALA A 17 1.31 0.21 -19.37
C ALA A 17 2.42 -0.64 -18.71
N SER A 18 3.67 -0.21 -18.89
CA SER A 18 4.82 -0.79 -18.18
C SER A 18 4.75 -0.38 -16.70
N ALA A 19 5.16 -1.25 -15.79
CA ALA A 19 5.21 -0.94 -14.37
C ALA A 19 6.16 0.23 -14.10
N GLN A 20 5.75 1.15 -13.24
CA GLN A 20 6.64 2.18 -12.72
C GLN A 20 7.74 1.50 -11.90
N ILE A 21 9.00 1.78 -12.24
CA ILE A 21 10.11 1.39 -11.37
C ILE A 21 10.33 2.49 -10.34
N VAL A 22 10.31 2.12 -9.06
CA VAL A 22 10.57 3.00 -7.92
C VAL A 22 11.95 2.68 -7.38
N TYR A 23 12.90 3.57 -7.65
CA TYR A 23 14.27 3.40 -7.18
C TYR A 23 14.46 3.83 -5.74
N SER A 24 15.32 3.13 -5.01
CA SER A 24 15.84 3.62 -3.74
C SER A 24 16.54 4.98 -3.90
N ASN A 25 16.67 5.73 -2.81
CA ASN A 25 17.33 7.03 -2.82
C ASN A 25 18.86 6.92 -2.94
N ASN A 26 19.45 5.77 -2.60
CA ASN A 26 20.89 5.57 -2.59
C ASN A 26 21.32 4.54 -3.66
N ALA A 27 22.61 4.51 -3.98
CA ALA A 27 23.16 3.45 -4.83
C ALA A 27 23.16 2.09 -4.12
N LEU A 28 23.55 1.02 -4.83
CA LEU A 28 23.67 -0.33 -4.28
C LEU A 28 24.40 -0.33 -2.92
N PRO A 29 23.90 -1.09 -1.93
CA PRO A 29 22.83 -2.10 -2.00
C PRO A 29 21.40 -1.55 -1.87
N GLY A 30 21.21 -0.23 -2.02
CA GLY A 30 19.94 0.46 -1.82
C GLY A 30 19.97 1.30 -0.54
N ASP A 31 18.82 1.53 0.07
CA ASP A 31 18.71 2.38 1.25
C ASP A 31 17.92 1.76 2.41
N SER A 32 17.96 2.49 3.53
CA SER A 32 17.12 2.28 4.69
C SER A 32 16.88 3.62 5.38
N PHE A 33 15.65 3.86 5.77
CA PHE A 33 15.20 4.98 6.55
C PHE A 33 14.72 4.48 7.92
N THR A 34 15.12 5.18 8.97
CA THR A 34 14.73 4.85 10.34
C THR A 34 14.51 6.11 11.15
N ASN A 35 13.69 5.98 12.18
CA ASN A 35 13.46 7.03 13.16
C ASN A 35 13.38 6.41 14.56
N ALA A 36 14.33 6.78 15.41
CA ALA A 36 14.41 6.27 16.78
C ALA A 36 13.30 6.84 17.68
N GLY A 37 12.75 8.02 17.37
CA GLY A 37 11.73 8.69 18.17
C GLY A 37 10.36 8.02 18.10
N GLY A 38 9.50 8.32 19.07
CA GLY A 38 8.14 7.77 19.16
C GLY A 38 7.12 8.42 18.23
N SER A 39 7.41 9.61 17.71
CA SER A 39 6.59 10.30 16.71
C SER A 39 6.82 9.73 15.33
N ASN A 40 5.78 9.67 14.51
CA ASN A 40 5.90 9.24 13.10
C ASN A 40 6.77 10.21 12.31
N GLN A 41 7.67 9.66 11.49
CA GLN A 41 8.47 10.39 10.52
C GLN A 41 8.45 9.67 9.17
N GLY A 42 8.82 10.38 8.12
CA GLY A 42 8.90 9.86 6.77
C GLY A 42 9.94 10.57 5.91
N GLN A 43 10.22 9.97 4.76
CA GLN A 43 11.15 10.43 3.74
C GLN A 43 10.56 10.14 2.35
N ALA A 44 10.62 11.12 1.45
CA ALA A 44 10.25 10.89 0.06
C ALA A 44 11.23 9.92 -0.63
N VAL A 45 10.70 9.07 -1.50
CA VAL A 45 11.50 8.18 -2.36
C VAL A 45 11.69 8.87 -3.71
N GLY A 46 12.76 9.65 -3.81
CA GLY A 46 13.01 10.54 -4.95
C GLY A 46 11.79 11.42 -5.28
N ALA A 47 11.45 11.49 -6.57
CA ALA A 47 10.25 12.16 -7.08
C ALA A 47 9.15 11.16 -7.50
N SER A 48 9.16 9.93 -6.96
CA SER A 48 8.34 8.81 -7.45
C SER A 48 6.85 8.88 -7.05
N GLY A 49 6.50 9.73 -6.09
CA GLY A 49 5.19 9.72 -5.42
C GLY A 49 5.08 8.70 -4.27
N TRP A 50 6.15 7.95 -4.01
CA TRP A 50 6.27 7.03 -2.89
C TRP A 50 7.03 7.64 -1.72
N TYR A 51 6.68 7.20 -0.51
CA TYR A 51 7.23 7.70 0.74
C TYR A 51 7.53 6.53 1.69
N TYR A 52 8.72 6.54 2.26
CA TYR A 52 8.96 5.88 3.54
C TYR A 52 8.19 6.68 4.58
N ASN A 53 7.21 6.08 5.26
CA ASN A 53 6.29 6.83 6.10
C ASN A 53 5.94 6.07 7.37
N ASN A 54 5.26 6.76 8.29
CA ASN A 54 4.80 6.19 9.57
C ASN A 54 5.95 5.49 10.35
N THR A 55 7.20 5.92 10.16
CA THR A 55 8.36 5.25 10.73
C THR A 55 8.62 5.81 12.12
N ARG A 56 8.66 4.94 13.12
CA ARG A 56 8.88 5.33 14.53
C ARG A 56 9.45 4.18 15.35
N ASN A 57 9.91 4.51 16.56
CA ASN A 57 10.41 3.57 17.56
C ASN A 57 11.44 2.60 16.96
N SER A 58 12.39 3.15 16.20
CA SER A 58 13.46 2.42 15.50
C SER A 58 12.98 1.39 14.47
N GLY A 59 11.75 1.54 13.95
CA GLY A 59 11.36 0.84 12.74
C GLY A 59 12.24 1.28 11.56
N VAL A 60 12.42 0.38 10.60
CA VAL A 60 13.26 0.57 9.42
C VAL A 60 12.45 0.22 8.19
N VAL A 61 12.39 1.12 7.21
CA VAL A 61 11.82 0.87 5.88
C VAL A 61 12.82 1.30 4.83
N GLY A 62 12.92 0.61 3.70
CA GLY A 62 13.84 1.02 2.63
C GLY A 62 13.73 0.12 1.42
N ILE A 63 14.22 0.58 0.27
CA ILE A 63 14.30 -0.23 -0.94
C ILE A 63 15.73 -0.71 -1.08
N ASN A 64 15.92 -2.03 -1.05
CA ASN A 64 17.26 -2.63 -1.09
C ASN A 64 17.24 -4.05 -1.65
N THR A 65 18.42 -4.63 -1.78
CA THR A 65 18.63 -5.94 -2.39
C THR A 65 18.38 -7.14 -1.46
N THR A 66 18.02 -6.94 -0.19
CA THR A 66 17.98 -8.02 0.82
C THR A 66 16.97 -9.12 0.46
N TYR A 67 15.79 -8.72 -0.03
CA TYR A 67 14.75 -9.63 -0.49
C TYR A 67 14.36 -9.29 -1.93
N ALA A 68 15.31 -9.24 -2.85
CA ALA A 68 14.99 -8.93 -4.26
C ALA A 68 13.90 -9.87 -4.82
N ARG A 69 12.97 -9.34 -5.62
CA ARG A 69 11.84 -10.10 -6.17
C ARG A 69 11.69 -10.02 -7.69
N SER A 70 11.19 -8.90 -8.22
CA SER A 70 10.95 -8.73 -9.67
C SER A 70 12.07 -7.99 -10.41
N GLY A 71 13.22 -7.89 -9.77
CA GLY A 71 14.44 -7.25 -10.27
C GLY A 71 15.55 -7.38 -9.24
N ASN A 72 16.26 -6.29 -8.97
CA ASN A 72 17.32 -6.22 -7.97
C ASN A 72 16.86 -5.74 -6.59
N GLY A 73 15.62 -5.29 -6.41
CA GLY A 73 15.13 -4.77 -5.13
C GLY A 73 13.80 -5.33 -4.64
N SER A 74 13.45 -4.89 -3.43
CA SER A 74 12.09 -4.83 -2.89
C SER A 74 12.05 -3.81 -1.73
N ALA A 75 10.85 -3.42 -1.28
CA ALA A 75 10.70 -2.54 -0.13
C ALA A 75 10.74 -3.36 1.17
N LEU A 76 11.89 -3.35 1.85
CA LEU A 76 12.13 -3.91 3.18
C LEU A 76 11.34 -3.15 4.24
N MET A 77 10.82 -3.87 5.23
CA MET A 77 10.33 -3.33 6.49
C MET A 77 10.79 -4.20 7.67
N GLN A 78 11.31 -3.53 8.69
CA GLN A 78 11.82 -4.15 9.91
C GLN A 78 11.37 -3.38 11.15
N THR A 79 11.04 -4.11 12.20
CA THR A 79 10.60 -3.57 13.49
C THR A 79 11.22 -4.36 14.63
N THR A 80 11.33 -3.73 15.80
CA THR A 80 12.01 -4.32 16.97
C THR A 80 11.19 -4.24 18.25
N LEU A 81 10.18 -3.36 18.32
CA LEU A 81 9.37 -3.12 19.52
C LEU A 81 7.89 -3.45 19.32
N GLY A 82 7.26 -3.89 20.41
CA GLY A 82 5.89 -4.40 20.48
C GLY A 82 5.86 -5.88 20.93
N PRO A 83 4.67 -6.45 21.22
CA PRO A 83 3.35 -5.82 21.23
C PRO A 83 3.06 -4.99 22.50
N GLY A 84 3.92 -5.05 23.53
CA GLY A 84 3.75 -4.25 24.75
C GLY A 84 4.36 -2.85 24.63
N GLY A 85 3.68 -1.82 25.16
CA GLY A 85 4.18 -0.45 25.18
C GLY A 85 4.20 0.23 23.80
N ALA A 86 5.22 1.04 23.54
CA ALA A 86 5.39 1.72 22.27
C ALA A 86 5.90 0.75 21.19
N SER A 87 5.17 0.61 20.09
CA SER A 87 5.52 -0.31 19.00
C SER A 87 6.21 0.40 17.84
N SER A 88 7.16 -0.30 17.19
CA SER A 88 7.78 0.15 15.94
C SER A 88 6.80 0.11 14.77
N LYS A 89 6.98 1.02 13.82
CA LYS A 89 6.32 1.01 12.50
C LYS A 89 7.31 1.37 11.41
N ALA A 90 7.01 0.91 10.21
CA ALA A 90 7.85 1.01 9.03
C ALA A 90 6.96 0.73 7.82
N ASP A 91 6.46 1.79 7.20
CA ASP A 91 5.49 1.70 6.10
C ASP A 91 6.09 2.34 4.84
N ILE A 92 5.74 1.80 3.68
CA ILE A 92 5.96 2.42 2.38
C ILE A 92 4.60 2.78 1.77
N GLU A 93 4.42 4.04 1.39
CA GLU A 93 3.11 4.59 1.02
C GLU A 93 3.14 5.32 -0.31
N PHE A 94 2.11 5.11 -1.11
CA PHE A 94 1.82 5.88 -2.32
C PHE A 94 0.69 6.85 -2.00
N LEU A 95 0.94 8.15 -2.07
CA LEU A 95 0.00 9.18 -1.61
C LEU A 95 -0.34 10.17 -2.74
N ALA A 96 -1.64 10.44 -2.93
CA ALA A 96 -2.09 11.46 -3.86
C ALA A 96 -1.63 12.86 -3.41
N GLY A 97 -0.70 13.46 -4.16
CA GLY A 97 -0.16 14.78 -3.87
C GLY A 97 0.48 14.87 -2.48
N GLY A 98 1.28 13.87 -2.10
CA GLY A 98 1.88 13.79 -0.76
C GLY A 98 2.57 15.09 -0.31
N VAL A 99 2.25 15.55 0.91
CA VAL A 99 2.83 16.73 1.56
C VAL A 99 3.45 16.35 2.90
N ASN A 100 4.59 16.94 3.23
CA ASN A 100 5.23 16.75 4.53
C ASN A 100 4.58 17.66 5.58
N VAL A 101 4.12 17.07 6.68
CA VAL A 101 3.56 17.76 7.84
C VAL A 101 4.20 17.19 9.10
N GLY A 102 4.98 18.01 9.81
CA GLY A 102 5.65 17.59 11.05
C GLY A 102 6.64 16.44 10.87
N GLY A 103 7.22 16.29 9.67
CA GLY A 103 8.17 15.24 9.35
C GLY A 103 7.55 13.94 8.84
N ASN A 104 6.22 13.81 8.79
CA ASN A 104 5.52 12.67 8.19
C ASN A 104 4.77 13.11 6.92
N PHE A 105 4.42 12.19 6.02
CA PHE A 105 3.70 12.52 4.78
C PHE A 105 2.21 12.22 4.88
N PHE A 106 1.40 13.07 4.25
CA PHE A 106 -0.06 12.95 4.15
C PHE A 106 -0.53 13.26 2.73
N ALA A 107 -1.62 12.63 2.30
CA ALA A 107 -2.23 12.96 1.01
C ALA A 107 -2.87 14.35 1.04
N ASN A 108 -2.65 15.12 -0.03
CA ASN A 108 -3.27 16.42 -0.31
C ASN A 108 -4.14 16.37 -1.58
N GLY A 109 -4.52 15.17 -2.02
CA GLY A 109 -5.32 14.92 -3.20
C GLY A 109 -6.07 13.59 -3.11
N THR A 110 -6.66 13.18 -4.22
CA THR A 110 -7.36 11.89 -4.37
C THR A 110 -6.91 11.17 -5.64
N LEU A 111 -6.83 9.85 -5.59
CA LEU A 111 -6.58 8.99 -6.75
C LEU A 111 -7.89 8.63 -7.48
N GLY A 112 -9.04 8.79 -6.81
CA GLY A 112 -10.35 8.36 -7.30
C GLY A 112 -11.32 8.11 -6.15
N THR A 113 -12.47 7.51 -6.45
CA THR A 113 -13.48 7.17 -5.44
C THR A 113 -13.46 5.68 -5.11
N LEU A 114 -13.83 5.33 -3.88
CA LEU A 114 -13.84 3.95 -3.41
C LEU A 114 -14.77 3.07 -4.25
N GLY A 115 -15.91 3.60 -4.70
CA GLY A 115 -16.85 2.87 -5.57
C GLY A 115 -16.32 2.54 -6.96
N ASN A 116 -15.28 3.25 -7.42
CA ASN A 116 -14.61 2.98 -8.69
C ASN A 116 -13.38 2.10 -8.52
N LEU A 117 -12.90 1.81 -7.31
CA LEU A 117 -11.72 0.98 -7.10
C LEU A 117 -12.06 -0.49 -7.35
N SER A 118 -11.53 -1.08 -8.43
CA SER A 118 -11.81 -2.46 -8.80
C SER A 118 -10.87 -3.46 -8.13
N SER A 119 -9.60 -3.10 -7.98
CA SER A 119 -8.59 -3.98 -7.40
C SER A 119 -7.39 -3.23 -6.83
N VAL A 120 -6.76 -3.85 -5.83
CA VAL A 120 -5.43 -3.51 -5.32
C VAL A 120 -4.65 -4.81 -5.14
N SER A 121 -3.37 -4.85 -5.46
CA SER A 121 -2.52 -6.03 -5.36
C SER A 121 -1.12 -5.67 -4.89
N TYR A 122 -0.45 -6.65 -4.30
CA TYR A 122 0.96 -6.61 -3.92
C TYR A 122 1.45 -8.05 -3.72
N GLU A 123 2.76 -8.26 -3.73
CA GLU A 123 3.36 -9.43 -3.14
C GLU A 123 4.05 -9.05 -1.83
N TRP A 124 4.06 -9.98 -0.88
CA TRP A 124 4.71 -9.79 0.41
C TRP A 124 5.59 -10.97 0.77
N TYR A 125 6.61 -10.70 1.57
CA TYR A 125 7.54 -11.66 2.12
C TYR A 125 7.62 -11.48 3.63
N ARG A 126 7.68 -12.60 4.36
CA ARG A 126 7.99 -12.63 5.80
C ARG A 126 9.24 -13.46 6.01
N ASP A 127 10.24 -12.91 6.68
CA ASP A 127 11.44 -13.66 7.04
C ASP A 127 11.19 -14.54 8.28
N SER A 128 11.72 -15.76 8.27
CA SER A 128 11.72 -16.68 9.41
C SER A 128 12.41 -16.17 10.69
N ALA A 129 13.24 -15.13 10.60
CA ALA A 129 13.85 -14.43 11.73
C ALA A 129 12.83 -13.58 12.53
N SER A 130 11.63 -13.37 11.98
CA SER A 130 10.52 -12.70 12.64
C SER A 130 10.04 -13.49 13.87
N THR A 131 10.09 -12.88 15.06
CA THR A 131 9.72 -13.53 16.34
C THR A 131 8.38 -13.08 16.91
N ASN A 132 7.77 -12.08 16.28
CA ASN A 132 6.39 -11.66 16.46
C ASN A 132 5.38 -12.77 16.05
N SER A 133 4.09 -12.53 16.32
CA SER A 133 3.01 -13.50 16.06
C SER A 133 3.07 -14.14 14.67
N GLY A 134 2.90 -15.46 14.58
CA GLY A 134 2.95 -16.24 13.34
C GLY A 134 1.89 -15.85 12.28
N VAL A 135 0.90 -15.05 12.67
CA VAL A 135 -0.18 -14.56 11.78
C VAL A 135 0.13 -13.19 11.15
N GLN A 136 1.18 -12.51 11.60
CA GLN A 136 1.53 -11.18 11.10
C GLN A 136 2.30 -11.25 9.79
N HIS A 137 1.93 -10.41 8.83
CA HIS A 137 2.66 -10.19 7.59
C HIS A 137 2.61 -8.69 7.24
N PRO A 138 3.30 -8.22 6.18
CA PRO A 138 3.08 -6.87 5.67
C PRO A 138 1.61 -6.72 5.28
N ALA A 139 0.89 -5.78 5.89
CA ALA A 139 -0.51 -5.53 5.55
C ALA A 139 -0.63 -4.52 4.41
N LEU A 140 -1.66 -4.67 3.60
CA LEU A 140 -2.01 -3.72 2.52
C LEU A 140 -3.21 -2.87 2.98
N ARG A 141 -3.13 -1.56 2.79
CA ARG A 141 -4.15 -0.62 3.27
C ARG A 141 -4.59 0.32 2.16
N ILE A 142 -5.90 0.59 2.10
CA ILE A 142 -6.48 1.69 1.32
C ILE A 142 -6.65 2.86 2.28
N LEU A 143 -6.00 3.99 2.00
CA LEU A 143 -6.14 5.22 2.77
C LEU A 143 -7.32 6.01 2.22
N ILE A 144 -8.25 6.40 3.10
CA ILE A 144 -9.57 6.90 2.69
C ILE A 144 -9.95 8.15 3.49
N ASP A 145 -10.62 9.05 2.81
CA ASP A 145 -11.39 10.17 3.34
C ASP A 145 -12.87 9.82 3.19
N ALA A 146 -13.59 9.75 4.31
CA ALA A 146 -14.86 9.02 4.37
C ALA A 146 -15.99 9.75 3.63
N ASP A 147 -16.09 11.07 3.82
CA ASP A 147 -17.11 11.88 3.13
C ASP A 147 -16.66 12.36 1.73
N GLY A 148 -15.38 12.18 1.39
CA GLY A 148 -14.80 12.53 0.09
C GLY A 148 -14.47 14.03 -0.03
N ASN A 149 -14.62 14.79 1.05
CA ASN A 149 -14.28 16.20 1.11
C ASN A 149 -12.89 16.37 1.73
N LEU A 150 -11.88 16.59 0.89
CA LEU A 150 -10.48 16.73 1.33
C LEU A 150 -10.23 17.93 2.28
N ALA A 151 -11.18 18.85 2.44
CA ALA A 151 -11.10 19.94 3.41
C ALA A 151 -11.43 19.50 4.85
N THR A 152 -12.12 18.37 5.02
CA THR A 152 -12.33 17.71 6.32
C THR A 152 -11.30 16.61 6.49
N THR A 153 -10.66 16.55 7.66
CA THR A 153 -9.56 15.59 7.90
C THR A 153 -9.81 14.67 9.10
N SER A 154 -10.84 14.95 9.90
CA SER A 154 -11.20 14.19 11.10
C SER A 154 -11.78 12.81 10.78
N ASP A 155 -12.26 12.63 9.56
CA ASP A 155 -12.90 11.44 9.04
C ASP A 155 -11.96 10.62 8.14
N ARG A 156 -10.66 10.90 8.16
CA ARG A 156 -9.67 10.10 7.45
C ARG A 156 -9.33 8.82 8.22
N GLY A 157 -8.99 7.78 7.48
CA GLY A 157 -8.65 6.47 8.03
C GLY A 157 -8.24 5.52 6.92
N GLY A 158 -8.50 4.22 7.12
CA GLY A 158 -8.30 3.27 6.06
C GLY A 158 -8.91 1.90 6.29
N LEU A 159 -8.93 1.13 5.22
CA LEU A 159 -9.32 -0.27 5.20
C LEU A 159 -8.08 -1.15 5.03
N VAL A 160 -7.96 -2.18 5.85
CA VAL A 160 -6.77 -3.02 5.98
C VAL A 160 -7.08 -4.43 5.53
N TYR A 161 -6.26 -4.91 4.61
CA TYR A 161 -6.20 -6.31 4.21
C TYR A 161 -5.11 -7.04 4.99
N GLU A 162 -5.51 -8.16 5.58
CA GLU A 162 -4.60 -9.19 6.05
C GLU A 162 -5.11 -10.56 5.61
N THR A 163 -4.18 -11.39 5.15
CA THR A 163 -4.41 -12.73 4.60
C THR A 163 -5.19 -13.62 5.57
N VAL A 164 -4.96 -13.48 6.87
CA VAL A 164 -5.57 -14.32 7.90
C VAL A 164 -7.07 -14.10 8.08
N TYR A 165 -7.56 -12.88 7.84
CA TYR A 165 -9.00 -12.57 7.85
C TYR A 165 -9.71 -13.00 6.55
N ASN A 166 -8.93 -13.50 5.59
CA ASN A 166 -9.38 -14.00 4.29
C ASN A 166 -9.14 -15.52 4.16
N GLY A 167 -8.90 -16.21 5.28
CA GLY A 167 -8.73 -17.67 5.32
C GLY A 167 -7.38 -18.19 4.82
N GLY A 168 -6.44 -17.29 4.50
CA GLY A 168 -5.10 -17.67 4.06
C GLY A 168 -4.15 -17.94 5.23
N THR A 169 -3.03 -18.59 4.90
CA THR A 169 -1.95 -18.87 5.84
C THR A 169 -0.80 -17.89 5.64
N VAL A 170 -0.05 -17.62 6.71
CA VAL A 170 1.14 -16.76 6.67
C VAL A 170 2.38 -17.63 6.69
N GLY A 171 2.93 -17.88 5.50
CA GLY A 171 4.21 -18.56 5.33
C GLY A 171 5.39 -17.64 5.65
N VAL A 172 6.56 -18.26 5.83
CA VAL A 172 7.84 -17.57 5.92
C VAL A 172 8.72 -17.95 4.74
N ASN A 173 9.67 -17.09 4.42
CA ASN A 173 10.69 -17.28 3.39
C ASN A 173 10.15 -17.52 1.97
N THR A 174 8.96 -17.03 1.67
CA THR A 174 8.33 -17.15 0.36
C THR A 174 7.53 -15.90 0.03
N TRP A 175 7.64 -15.42 -1.21
CA TRP A 175 6.82 -14.36 -1.74
C TRP A 175 5.39 -14.85 -1.95
N THR A 176 4.44 -14.17 -1.34
CA THR A 176 3.03 -14.55 -1.34
C THR A 176 2.21 -13.39 -1.92
N PRO A 177 1.33 -13.64 -2.89
CA PRO A 177 0.45 -12.61 -3.42
C PRO A 177 -0.61 -12.24 -2.37
N GLY A 178 -1.00 -10.97 -2.37
CA GLY A 178 -2.16 -10.48 -1.64
C GLY A 178 -2.90 -9.41 -2.45
N GLY A 179 -4.15 -9.16 -2.09
CA GLY A 179 -4.91 -8.16 -2.81
C GLY A 179 -6.31 -7.95 -2.28
N ILE A 180 -6.90 -6.85 -2.72
CA ILE A 180 -8.23 -6.39 -2.37
C ILE A 180 -9.06 -6.34 -3.64
N THR A 181 -10.24 -6.96 -3.58
CA THR A 181 -11.31 -6.86 -4.57
C THR A 181 -12.62 -6.59 -3.82
N ALA A 182 -13.73 -6.42 -4.53
CA ALA A 182 -15.04 -6.20 -3.92
C ALA A 182 -15.43 -7.26 -2.88
N THR A 183 -14.96 -8.51 -3.01
CA THR A 183 -15.30 -9.62 -2.11
C THR A 183 -14.27 -9.87 -1.01
N THR A 184 -13.18 -9.11 -0.96
CA THR A 184 -12.11 -9.30 0.02
C THR A 184 -12.52 -8.71 1.37
N ASN A 185 -12.31 -9.46 2.46
CA ASN A 185 -12.50 -8.97 3.81
C ASN A 185 -11.43 -7.94 4.18
N VAL A 186 -11.88 -6.78 4.66
CA VAL A 186 -11.04 -5.68 5.14
C VAL A 186 -11.63 -5.08 6.41
N TRP A 187 -10.76 -4.66 7.32
CA TRP A 187 -11.13 -4.06 8.62
C TRP A 187 -10.65 -2.62 8.71
N ASN A 188 -11.22 -1.78 9.57
CA ASN A 188 -10.91 -0.34 9.58
C ASN A 188 -9.99 0.13 10.70
N PHE A 189 -9.31 1.24 10.43
CA PHE A 189 -8.74 2.13 11.44
C PHE A 189 -9.13 3.58 11.13
N GLY A 190 -9.26 4.43 12.16
CA GLY A 190 -9.60 5.85 11.98
C GLY A 190 -11.08 6.08 11.68
N PHE A 191 -11.39 7.04 10.81
CA PHE A 191 -12.77 7.47 10.45
C PHE A 191 -13.54 8.10 11.63
N GLY A 192 -12.87 8.94 12.42
CA GLY A 192 -13.44 9.51 13.64
C GLY A 192 -13.50 8.54 14.82
N LEU A 193 -13.06 7.28 14.64
CA LEU A 193 -12.86 6.32 15.72
C LEU A 193 -11.40 6.33 16.22
N GLY A 194 -11.20 5.76 17.41
CA GLY A 194 -9.87 5.40 17.90
C GLY A 194 -9.18 4.35 17.00
N SER A 195 -7.97 3.93 17.39
CA SER A 195 -7.20 2.94 16.64
C SER A 195 -7.93 1.58 16.53
N GLU A 196 -7.85 0.97 15.34
CA GLU A 196 -8.24 -0.42 14.99
C GLU A 196 -9.63 -0.85 15.50
N PHE A 197 -10.65 -0.80 14.64
CA PHE A 197 -12.03 -0.87 15.11
C PHE A 197 -12.90 -1.86 14.36
N GLY A 198 -12.59 -3.17 14.41
CA GLY A 198 -13.52 -4.21 13.96
C GLY A 198 -13.72 -4.28 12.44
N GLY A 199 -14.78 -4.98 12.01
CA GLY A 199 -15.08 -5.20 10.59
C GLY A 199 -14.27 -6.35 9.94
N PHE A 200 -13.61 -7.21 10.72
CA PHE A 200 -12.77 -8.31 10.23
C PHE A 200 -13.46 -9.30 9.27
N ASN A 201 -14.78 -9.36 9.27
CA ASN A 201 -15.60 -10.22 8.42
C ASN A 201 -16.42 -9.44 7.38
N ARG A 202 -15.98 -8.23 7.02
CA ARG A 202 -16.69 -7.33 6.11
C ARG A 202 -15.91 -7.16 4.83
N THR A 203 -16.60 -7.34 3.71
CA THR A 203 -16.02 -7.19 2.38
C THR A 203 -15.85 -5.72 2.02
N LEU A 204 -14.95 -5.41 1.08
CA LEU A 204 -14.85 -4.05 0.53
C LEU A 204 -16.20 -3.55 0.00
N SER A 205 -17.01 -4.43 -0.61
CA SER A 205 -18.37 -4.11 -1.07
C SER A 205 -19.29 -3.68 0.09
N ASP A 206 -19.21 -4.32 1.25
CA ASP A 206 -20.01 -3.92 2.42
C ASP A 206 -19.70 -2.47 2.83
N TRP A 207 -18.41 -2.12 2.86
CA TRP A 207 -17.95 -0.76 3.19
C TRP A 207 -18.41 0.27 2.15
N ILE A 208 -18.28 -0.04 0.86
CA ILE A 208 -18.78 0.82 -0.24
C ILE A 208 -20.28 1.06 -0.13
N ASN A 209 -21.03 0.09 0.38
CA ASN A 209 -22.48 0.15 0.54
C ASN A 209 -22.93 0.74 1.90
N GLY A 210 -22.03 1.40 2.64
CA GLY A 210 -22.40 2.11 3.87
C GLY A 210 -22.30 1.30 5.14
N PHE A 211 -21.61 0.16 5.15
CA PHE A 211 -21.29 -0.52 6.41
C PHE A 211 -20.53 0.42 7.35
N THR A 212 -20.92 0.41 8.62
CA THR A 212 -20.38 1.29 9.66
C THR A 212 -20.06 0.45 10.89
N VAL A 213 -18.91 0.69 11.52
CA VAL A 213 -18.59 0.07 12.81
C VAL A 213 -18.87 1.06 13.94
N GLY A 214 -19.66 0.62 14.91
CA GLY A 214 -20.10 1.48 16.00
C GLY A 214 -21.10 2.56 15.53
N SER A 215 -21.51 3.42 16.46
CA SER A 215 -22.51 4.47 16.19
C SER A 215 -21.89 5.84 15.87
N THR A 216 -20.56 5.95 15.87
CA THR A 216 -19.84 7.23 15.79
C THR A 216 -18.82 7.31 14.65
N ALA A 217 -18.61 6.23 13.90
CA ALA A 217 -17.70 6.26 12.75
C ALA A 217 -18.33 7.04 11.60
N SER A 218 -17.50 7.75 10.83
CA SER A 218 -17.92 8.24 9.53
C SER A 218 -18.22 7.08 8.59
N ASN A 219 -19.36 7.13 7.92
CA ASN A 219 -19.78 6.07 7.01
C ASN A 219 -18.97 6.17 5.72
N LEU A 220 -18.43 5.04 5.28
CA LEU A 220 -17.87 4.93 3.93
C LEU A 220 -18.99 4.81 2.90
N SER A 221 -18.71 5.19 1.67
CA SER A 221 -19.63 5.08 0.55
C SER A 221 -18.87 4.93 -0.76
N ALA A 222 -19.60 4.73 -1.86
CA ALA A 222 -19.04 4.79 -3.21
C ALA A 222 -18.33 6.12 -3.52
N ASN A 223 -18.67 7.21 -2.82
CA ASN A 223 -18.10 8.54 -3.02
C ASN A 223 -16.89 8.85 -2.13
N SER A 224 -16.57 7.99 -1.14
CA SER A 224 -15.39 8.18 -0.30
C SER A 224 -14.13 8.28 -1.16
N ALA A 225 -13.24 9.22 -0.85
CA ALA A 225 -12.06 9.48 -1.66
C ALA A 225 -10.92 8.53 -1.28
N VAL A 226 -10.28 7.92 -2.27
CA VAL A 226 -9.07 7.12 -2.10
C VAL A 226 -7.87 8.06 -2.10
N LEU A 227 -7.26 8.23 -0.93
CA LEU A 227 -6.13 9.12 -0.70
C LEU A 227 -4.79 8.51 -1.14
N GLY A 228 -4.70 7.19 -1.12
CA GLY A 228 -3.46 6.47 -1.36
C GLY A 228 -3.51 5.04 -0.85
N PHE A 229 -2.34 4.41 -0.86
CA PHE A 229 -2.15 3.04 -0.41
C PHE A 229 -0.93 2.96 0.51
N SER A 230 -1.03 2.09 1.52
CA SER A 230 0.05 1.87 2.48
C SER A 230 0.34 0.39 2.59
N MET A 231 1.61 0.03 2.49
CA MET A 231 2.11 -1.30 2.77
C MET A 231 3.06 -1.20 3.94
N GLY A 232 2.80 -1.96 5.00
CA GLY A 232 3.60 -1.83 6.22
C GLY A 232 3.24 -2.87 7.25
N VAL A 233 3.98 -2.89 8.34
CA VAL A 233 3.89 -3.93 9.37
C VAL A 233 2.45 -4.12 9.88
N GLY A 234 1.89 -5.31 9.65
CA GLY A 234 0.50 -5.68 9.97
C GLY A 234 0.23 -5.89 11.46
N SER A 235 -0.92 -6.49 11.77
CA SER A 235 -1.38 -6.83 13.11
C SER A 235 -0.54 -7.95 13.74
N GLY A 236 -0.31 -7.87 15.04
CA GLY A 236 0.51 -8.83 15.80
C GLY A 236 1.59 -8.12 16.61
N TRP A 237 2.22 -7.09 16.03
CA TRP A 237 3.24 -6.21 16.60
C TRP A 237 4.46 -6.94 17.23
N GLY A 238 5.59 -6.22 17.34
CA GLY A 238 6.85 -6.79 17.84
C GLY A 238 7.90 -7.02 16.74
N PRO A 239 8.99 -7.75 17.04
CA PRO A 239 10.12 -7.88 16.13
C PRO A 239 9.76 -8.65 14.86
N PHE A 240 9.71 -7.94 13.73
CA PHE A 240 9.32 -8.45 12.42
C PHE A 240 10.34 -8.02 11.36
N VAL A 241 10.59 -8.88 10.39
CA VAL A 241 11.33 -8.56 9.15
C VAL A 241 10.56 -9.12 7.96
N GLY A 242 10.36 -8.29 6.96
CA GLY A 242 9.69 -8.69 5.72
C GLY A 242 9.89 -7.65 4.63
N ALA A 243 9.27 -7.90 3.48
CA ALA A 243 9.34 -7.00 2.34
C ALA A 243 8.04 -7.03 1.52
N VAL A 244 7.86 -6.02 0.67
CA VAL A 244 6.79 -5.95 -0.33
C VAL A 244 7.33 -5.57 -1.70
N ASP A 245 6.66 -6.05 -2.74
CA ASP A 245 6.96 -5.72 -4.15
C ASP A 245 5.73 -5.92 -5.05
N ASN A 246 5.84 -5.60 -6.35
CA ASN A 246 4.81 -5.82 -7.36
C ASN A 246 3.45 -5.20 -6.98
N PHE A 247 3.47 -3.95 -6.52
CA PHE A 247 2.26 -3.24 -6.15
C PHE A 247 1.43 -2.91 -7.39
N GLY A 248 0.10 -2.92 -7.24
CA GLY A 248 -0.78 -2.40 -8.28
C GLY A 248 -2.16 -2.01 -7.76
N TYR A 249 -2.82 -1.13 -8.50
CA TYR A 249 -4.24 -0.81 -8.30
C TYR A 249 -4.93 -0.49 -9.62
N GLN A 250 -6.24 -0.61 -9.63
CA GLN A 250 -7.06 -0.24 -10.78
C GLN A 250 -8.37 0.41 -10.36
N PHE A 251 -8.70 1.51 -11.03
CA PHE A 251 -10.04 2.09 -11.02
C PHE A 251 -10.78 1.68 -12.31
N VAL A 252 -12.09 1.46 -12.20
CA VAL A 252 -12.97 1.17 -13.33
C VAL A 252 -12.85 2.29 -14.38
N GLY A 253 -12.62 1.90 -15.64
CA GLY A 253 -12.45 2.84 -16.75
C GLY A 253 -11.10 3.55 -16.79
N SER A 254 -10.17 3.26 -15.87
CA SER A 254 -8.81 3.78 -15.87
C SER A 254 -7.79 2.68 -16.20
N PRO A 255 -6.63 3.04 -16.79
CA PRO A 255 -5.49 2.13 -16.89
C PRO A 255 -5.09 1.61 -15.50
N ALA A 256 -4.66 0.34 -15.43
CA ALA A 256 -4.04 -0.17 -14.22
C ALA A 256 -2.73 0.57 -13.94
N TYR A 257 -2.48 0.87 -12.67
CA TYR A 257 -1.18 1.33 -12.20
C TYR A 257 -0.46 0.15 -11.57
N THR A 258 0.82 -0.02 -11.90
CA THR A 258 1.70 -1.02 -11.28
C THR A 258 3.04 -0.40 -10.94
N ALA A 259 3.67 -0.88 -9.86
CA ALA A 259 4.99 -0.43 -9.42
C ALA A 259 5.83 -1.58 -8.87
N ASN A 260 7.12 -1.58 -9.22
CA ASN A 260 8.15 -2.47 -8.68
C ASN A 260 9.23 -1.64 -7.97
N PHE A 261 9.81 -2.18 -6.90
CA PHE A 261 10.84 -1.48 -6.13
C PHE A 261 12.24 -2.01 -6.47
N GLU A 262 13.15 -1.12 -6.86
CA GLU A 262 14.50 -1.49 -7.30
C GLU A 262 15.56 -0.69 -6.52
N ALA A 263 16.64 -1.35 -6.10
CA ALA A 263 17.72 -0.68 -5.38
C ALA A 263 18.43 0.34 -6.28
N VAL A 264 18.66 -0.01 -7.55
CA VAL A 264 19.26 0.86 -8.57
C VAL A 264 18.69 0.58 -9.95
N PRO A 265 18.86 1.49 -10.92
CA PRO A 265 18.63 1.16 -12.33
C PRO A 265 19.46 -0.06 -12.72
N GLU A 266 18.80 -1.06 -13.33
CA GLU A 266 19.52 -2.14 -14.01
C GLU A 266 20.54 -1.52 -14.97
N PRO A 267 21.80 -1.99 -15.00
CA PRO A 267 22.77 -1.47 -15.95
C PRO A 267 22.16 -1.55 -17.34
N PHE A 268 22.17 -0.42 -18.06
CA PHE A 268 21.69 -0.38 -19.44
C PHE A 268 22.32 -1.54 -20.19
N SER A 269 21.49 -2.49 -20.62
CA SER A 269 21.88 -3.42 -21.66
C SER A 269 22.04 -2.57 -22.91
N MET A 270 23.23 -2.01 -23.11
CA MET A 270 23.63 -1.35 -24.34
C MET A 270 23.62 -2.45 -25.41
N LEU A 271 22.49 -2.57 -26.11
CA LEU A 271 22.37 -3.28 -27.38
C LEU A 271 22.30 -2.24 -28.50
#